data_AF-A0A966MD86-F1
#
_entry.id   AF-A0A966MD86-F1
#
_cell.length_a   1.000
_cell.length_b   1.000
_cell.length_c   1.000
_cell.angle_alpha   90.00
_cell.angle_beta   90.00
_cell.angle_gamma   90.00
#
_symmetry.space_group_name_H-M   'P 1'
#
loop_
_entity.id
_entity.type
_entity.pdbx_description
1 polymer ?
#
loop_
_entity_poly.entity_id
_entity_poly.type
_entity_poly.pdbx_seq_one_letter_code
_entity_poly.pdbx_strand_id
1 'polypeptide(L)'
;MIEDVQVPLQKISEITNRKLSFIRFLARNVDIEITNEHVSIDCALQLTKMLCIKTADTDEVHELREENKQLAHDKQAHELAVEFLKSERKALKEKVQILERQLEQSEGRTDRFEASLLKMAESVSHLANNRDVLMGQMMRQSKWHIKQVGEKEVLVLSKPIKN
;
A
#
# COMPACT_ATOMS: atom_id res chain seq x y z
N MET A 1 30.95 73.55 -34.15
CA MET A 1 30.80 72.26 -34.85
C MET A 1 31.23 71.18 -33.87
N ILE A 2 30.27 70.52 -33.23
CA ILE A 2 30.57 69.35 -32.39
C ILE A 2 30.64 68.20 -33.39
N GLU A 3 31.81 67.57 -33.52
CA GLU A 3 31.95 66.36 -34.33
C GLU A 3 30.90 65.34 -33.86
N ASP A 4 30.19 64.70 -34.80
CA ASP A 4 29.28 63.60 -34.49
C ASP A 4 30.10 62.44 -33.92
N VAL A 5 30.34 62.46 -32.61
CA VAL A 5 31.09 61.42 -31.94
C VAL A 5 30.26 60.15 -32.01
N GLN A 6 30.82 59.14 -32.67
CA GLN A 6 30.20 57.83 -32.83
C GLN A 6 30.78 56.84 -31.81
N VAL A 7 29.91 56.04 -31.21
CA VAL A 7 30.26 55.03 -30.21
C VAL A 7 30.09 53.64 -30.81
N PRO A 8 31.13 52.79 -30.80
CA PRO A 8 31.02 51.42 -31.27
C PRO A 8 30.12 50.59 -30.34
N LEU A 9 29.21 49.80 -30.93
CA LEU A 9 28.31 48.90 -30.20
C LEU A 9 29.08 47.88 -29.33
N GLN A 10 30.29 47.54 -29.73
CA GLN A 10 31.17 46.63 -28.96
C GLN A 10 31.53 47.21 -27.59
N LYS A 11 31.76 48.52 -27.49
CA LYS A 11 32.04 49.20 -26.22
C LYS A 11 30.83 49.21 -25.30
N ILE A 12 29.63 49.32 -25.87
CA ILE A 12 28.36 49.20 -25.11
C ILE A 12 28.18 47.75 -24.62
N SER A 13 28.51 46.76 -25.44
CA SER A 13 28.49 45.32 -25.08
C SER A 13 29.38 45.00 -23.88
N GLU A 14 30.61 45.53 -23.89
CA GLU A 14 31.57 45.37 -22.80
C GLU A 14 31.08 46.05 -21.51
N ILE A 15 30.60 47.29 -21.59
CA ILE A 15 30.15 48.07 -20.41
C ILE A 15 28.90 47.47 -19.78
N THR A 16 27.95 46.98 -20.59
CA THR A 16 26.67 46.45 -20.11
C THR A 16 26.73 44.95 -19.79
N ASN A 17 27.85 44.28 -20.09
CA ASN A 17 28.00 42.83 -20.01
C ASN A 17 26.85 42.06 -20.72
N ARG A 18 26.39 42.58 -21.86
CA ARG A 18 25.32 41.97 -22.67
C ARG A 18 25.86 41.56 -24.03
N LYS A 19 25.32 40.46 -24.58
CA LYS A 19 25.69 39.97 -25.91
C LYS A 19 25.38 41.03 -26.98
N LEU A 20 26.29 41.22 -27.91
CA LEU A 20 26.19 42.19 -29.01
C LEU A 20 24.93 41.98 -29.87
N SER A 21 24.48 40.73 -30.03
CA SER A 21 23.23 40.38 -30.71
C SER A 21 21.99 40.95 -30.02
N PHE A 22 21.97 40.95 -28.68
CA PHE A 22 20.88 41.54 -27.90
C PHE A 22 20.85 43.06 -28.02
N ILE A 23 22.03 43.70 -28.05
CA ILE A 23 22.15 45.16 -28.22
C ILE A 23 21.65 45.58 -29.60
N ARG A 24 22.00 44.86 -30.67
CA ARG A 24 21.46 45.11 -32.02
C ARG A 24 19.95 44.95 -32.08
N PHE A 25 19.42 43.91 -31.43
CA PHE A 25 17.98 43.69 -31.34
C PHE A 25 17.28 44.85 -30.62
N LEU A 26 17.83 45.30 -29.49
CA LEU A 26 17.25 46.37 -28.70
C LEU A 26 17.33 47.73 -29.42
N ALA A 27 18.44 48.02 -30.10
CA ALA A 27 18.57 49.22 -30.94
C ALA A 27 17.53 49.25 -32.07
N ARG A 28 17.29 48.10 -32.74
CA ARG A 28 16.24 47.98 -33.77
C ARG A 28 14.82 48.14 -33.21
N ASN A 29 14.55 47.64 -32.01
CA ASN A 29 13.22 47.76 -31.40
C ASN A 29 12.91 49.18 -30.91
N VAL A 30 13.92 50.02 -30.74
CA VAL A 30 13.78 51.40 -30.25
C VAL A 30 14.11 52.41 -31.37
N ASP A 31 14.11 51.95 -32.63
CA ASP A 31 14.34 52.75 -33.84
C ASP A 31 15.64 53.58 -33.81
N ILE A 32 16.73 52.99 -33.31
CA ILE A 32 18.06 53.60 -33.31
C ILE A 32 18.82 53.21 -34.59
N GLU A 33 19.25 54.21 -35.35
CA GLU A 33 20.07 54.01 -36.54
C GLU A 33 21.48 53.51 -36.18
N ILE A 34 21.84 52.36 -36.76
CA ILE A 34 23.18 51.78 -36.65
C ILE A 34 23.90 51.99 -37.98
N THR A 35 25.03 52.69 -37.94
CA THR A 35 25.91 52.88 -39.11
C THR A 35 27.25 52.22 -38.83
N ASN A 36 27.67 51.25 -39.65
CA ASN A 36 28.94 50.52 -39.50
C ASN A 36 29.21 50.01 -38.07
N GLU A 37 28.22 49.43 -37.38
CA GLU A 37 28.32 48.98 -35.98
C GLU A 37 28.59 50.10 -34.95
N HIS A 38 28.30 51.34 -35.32
CA HIS A 38 28.36 52.51 -34.45
C HIS A 38 27.00 53.19 -34.32
N VAL A 39 26.83 53.91 -33.22
CA VAL A 39 25.64 54.72 -32.89
C VAL A 39 26.09 56.10 -32.39
N SER A 40 25.24 57.11 -32.51
CA SER A 40 25.53 58.44 -31.93
C SER A 40 25.67 58.35 -30.40
N ILE A 41 26.41 59.28 -29.79
CA ILE A 41 26.57 59.33 -28.32
C ILE A 41 25.21 59.30 -27.59
N ASP A 42 24.22 60.06 -28.06
CA ASP A 42 22.92 60.15 -27.38
C ASP A 42 22.19 58.81 -27.42
N CYS A 43 22.21 58.13 -28.57
CA CYS A 43 21.66 56.79 -28.73
C CYS A 43 22.44 55.76 -27.91
N ALA A 44 23.77 55.91 -27.82
CA ALA A 44 24.63 55.04 -27.00
C ALA A 44 24.29 55.15 -25.52
N LEU A 45 24.07 56.38 -25.02
CA LEU A 45 23.65 56.63 -23.64
C LEU A 45 22.26 56.06 -23.36
N GLN A 46 21.31 56.23 -24.28
CA GLN A 46 19.97 55.67 -24.16
C GLN A 46 20.00 54.14 -24.12
N LEU A 47 20.74 53.50 -25.04
CA LEU A 47 20.93 52.05 -25.08
C LEU A 47 21.59 51.55 -23.80
N THR A 48 22.69 52.17 -23.37
CA THR A 48 23.41 51.79 -22.15
C THR A 48 22.49 51.90 -20.93
N LYS A 49 21.71 52.99 -20.82
CA LYS A 49 20.74 53.17 -19.74
C LYS A 49 19.67 52.07 -19.74
N MET A 50 19.10 51.73 -20.90
CA MET A 50 18.11 50.66 -21.02
C MET A 50 18.68 49.28 -20.66
N LEU A 51 19.93 49.02 -21.05
CA LEU A 51 20.62 47.75 -20.81
C LEU A 51 21.12 47.60 -19.36
N CYS A 52 21.43 48.73 -18.70
CA CYS A 52 21.85 48.79 -17.29
C CYS A 52 20.69 48.77 -16.29
N ILE A 53 19.43 48.97 -16.74
CA ILE A 53 18.27 48.64 -15.91
C ILE A 53 18.31 47.12 -15.73
N LYS A 54 18.76 46.67 -14.55
CA LYS A 54 18.78 45.26 -14.16
C LYS A 54 17.36 44.70 -14.25
N THR A 55 16.98 44.18 -15.40
CA THR A 55 15.96 43.14 -15.47
C THR A 55 16.56 41.94 -14.75
N ALA A 56 15.80 41.37 -13.79
CA ALA A 56 16.20 40.21 -12.99
C ALA A 56 16.96 39.21 -13.86
N ASP A 57 18.09 38.69 -13.35
CA ASP A 57 18.98 37.82 -14.11
C ASP A 57 18.15 36.74 -14.80
N THR A 58 18.16 36.79 -16.12
CA THR A 58 17.31 35.91 -16.96
C THR A 58 17.57 34.44 -16.67
N ASP A 59 18.76 34.14 -16.16
CA ASP A 59 19.22 32.81 -15.78
C ASP A 59 18.56 32.38 -14.47
N GLU A 60 18.48 33.24 -13.45
CA GLU A 60 17.74 32.95 -12.19
C GLU A 60 16.24 32.70 -12.47
N VAL A 61 15.64 33.49 -13.35
CA VAL A 61 14.22 33.31 -13.74
C VAL A 61 14.04 31.99 -14.51
N HIS A 62 15.02 31.57 -15.29
CA HIS A 62 14.98 30.30 -16.00
C HIS A 62 15.13 29.12 -15.03
N GLU A 63 16.06 29.19 -14.07
CA GLU A 63 16.25 28.17 -13.04
C GLU A 63 14.99 27.99 -12.19
N LEU A 64 14.39 29.09 -11.71
CA LEU A 64 13.15 29.05 -10.93
C LEU A 64 11.95 28.48 -11.73
N ARG A 65 11.95 28.63 -13.06
CA ARG A 65 10.92 28.04 -13.92
C ARG A 65 11.11 26.54 -14.09
N GLU A 66 12.34 26.08 -14.27
CA GLU A 66 12.62 24.65 -14.36
C GLU A 66 12.39 23.94 -13.02
N GLU A 67 12.76 24.57 -11.89
CA GLU A 67 12.45 24.05 -10.56
C GLU A 67 10.94 23.96 -10.33
N ASN A 68 10.16 24.99 -10.68
CA ASN A 68 8.69 24.93 -10.56
C ASN A 68 8.06 23.85 -11.44
N LYS A 69 8.57 23.64 -12.66
CA LYS A 69 8.09 22.56 -13.53
C LYS A 69 8.36 21.20 -12.90
N GLN A 70 9.55 21.00 -12.34
CA GLN A 70 9.90 19.76 -11.67
C GLN A 70 9.01 19.52 -10.44
N LEU A 71 8.83 20.53 -9.59
CA LEU A 71 7.94 20.46 -8.42
C LEU A 71 6.49 20.16 -8.80
N ALA A 72 6.00 20.75 -9.89
CA ALA A 72 4.65 20.46 -10.40
C ALA A 72 4.52 19.00 -10.85
N HIS A 73 5.53 18.46 -11.54
CA HIS A 73 5.58 17.06 -11.94
C HIS A 73 5.65 16.12 -10.73
N ASP A 74 6.52 16.42 -9.76
CA ASP A 74 6.68 15.61 -8.55
C ASP A 74 5.40 15.59 -7.73
N LYS A 75 4.71 16.74 -7.62
CA LYS A 75 3.41 16.84 -6.96
C LYS A 75 2.37 15.96 -7.65
N GLN A 76 2.29 16.00 -8.98
CA GLN A 76 1.36 15.15 -9.74
C GLN A 76 1.68 13.66 -9.54
N ALA A 77 2.96 13.28 -9.54
CA ALA A 77 3.40 11.91 -9.29
C ALA A 77 3.02 11.45 -7.87
N HIS A 78 3.19 12.32 -6.87
CA HIS A 78 2.77 12.05 -5.49
C HIS A 78 1.25 11.88 -5.37
N GLU A 79 0.46 12.73 -6.03
CA GLU A 79 -1.00 12.62 -6.04
C GLU A 79 -1.45 11.27 -6.63
N LEU A 80 -0.84 10.83 -7.73
CA LEU A 80 -1.11 9.51 -8.32
C LEU A 80 -0.72 8.37 -7.37
N ALA A 81 0.45 8.42 -6.75
CA ALA A 81 0.88 7.42 -5.77
C ALA A 81 -0.10 7.32 -4.58
N VAL A 82 -0.61 8.45 -4.10
CA VAL A 82 -1.61 8.49 -3.03
C VAL A 82 -2.94 7.85 -3.48
N GLU A 83 -3.40 8.12 -4.71
CA GLU A 83 -4.59 7.48 -5.28
C GLU A 83 -4.42 5.96 -5.37
N PHE A 84 -3.26 5.48 -5.84
CA PHE A 84 -2.94 4.05 -5.86
C PHE A 84 -2.97 3.43 -4.45
N LEU A 85 -2.30 4.05 -3.48
CA LEU A 85 -2.30 3.56 -2.09
C LEU A 85 -3.70 3.55 -1.46
N LYS A 86 -4.55 4.53 -1.75
CA LYS A 86 -5.96 4.51 -1.31
C LYS A 86 -6.71 3.32 -1.88
N SER A 87 -6.51 3.03 -3.17
CA SER A 87 -7.16 1.90 -3.85
C SER A 87 -6.70 0.56 -3.29
N GLU A 88 -5.40 0.38 -3.05
CA GLU A 88 -4.83 -0.81 -2.43
C GLU A 88 -5.34 -0.99 -1.00
N ARG A 89 -5.37 0.08 -0.21
CA ARG A 89 -5.91 0.04 1.16
C ARG A 89 -7.37 -0.41 1.17
N LYS A 90 -8.18 0.05 0.21
CA LYS A 90 -9.58 -0.35 0.08
C LYS A 90 -9.69 -1.85 -0.24
N ALA A 91 -8.96 -2.32 -1.24
CA ALA A 91 -8.94 -3.73 -1.62
C ALA A 91 -8.45 -4.64 -0.48
N LEU A 92 -7.45 -4.19 0.28
CA LEU A 92 -6.95 -4.92 1.45
C LEU A 92 -8.02 -5.00 2.54
N LYS A 93 -8.74 -3.90 2.81
CA LYS A 93 -9.83 -3.88 3.79
C LYS A 93 -10.95 -4.86 3.41
N GLU A 94 -11.31 -4.93 2.14
CA GLU A 94 -12.31 -5.88 1.63
C GLU A 94 -11.86 -7.33 1.83
N LYS A 95 -10.59 -7.64 1.54
CA LYS A 95 -10.01 -8.98 1.78
C LYS A 95 -10.02 -9.34 3.26
N VAL A 96 -9.64 -8.42 4.14
CA VAL A 96 -9.68 -8.64 5.60
C VAL A 96 -11.09 -8.97 6.05
N GLN A 97 -12.10 -8.22 5.62
CA GLN A 97 -13.50 -8.49 5.97
C GLN A 97 -13.99 -9.87 5.48
N ILE A 98 -13.54 -10.31 4.30
CA ILE A 98 -13.89 -11.65 3.80
C ILE A 98 -13.24 -12.73 4.68
N LEU A 99 -11.97 -12.56 5.02
CA LEU A 99 -11.25 -13.51 5.86
C LEU A 99 -11.82 -13.58 7.29
N GLU A 100 -12.19 -12.44 7.87
CA GLU A 100 -12.85 -12.38 9.19
C GLU A 100 -14.16 -13.18 9.18
N ARG A 101 -15.01 -13.01 8.15
CA ARG A 101 -16.25 -13.80 8.03
C ARG A 101 -15.99 -15.29 7.86
N GLN A 102 -14.97 -15.66 7.08
CA GLN A 102 -14.61 -17.06 6.88
C GLN A 102 -14.08 -17.68 8.18
N LEU A 103 -13.32 -16.92 8.96
CA LEU A 103 -12.83 -17.35 10.26
C LEU A 103 -14.00 -17.60 11.23
N GLU A 104 -14.92 -16.65 11.36
CA GLU A 104 -16.11 -16.78 12.22
C GLU A 104 -16.96 -18.00 11.83
N GLN A 105 -17.16 -18.24 10.53
CA GLN A 105 -17.84 -19.44 10.04
C GLN A 105 -17.10 -20.73 10.37
N SER A 106 -15.77 -20.72 10.29
CA SER A 106 -14.94 -21.88 10.62
C SER A 106 -14.96 -22.18 12.11
N GLU A 107 -14.83 -21.16 12.96
CA GLU A 107 -14.94 -21.28 14.42
C GLU A 107 -16.30 -21.84 14.81
N GLY A 108 -17.40 -21.28 14.28
CA GLY A 108 -18.74 -21.79 14.55
C GLY A 108 -18.97 -23.23 14.07
N ARG A 109 -18.23 -23.70 13.05
CA ARG A 109 -18.24 -25.12 12.64
C ARG A 109 -17.46 -25.99 13.61
N THR A 110 -16.30 -25.53 14.06
CA THR A 110 -15.47 -26.22 15.05
C THR A 110 -16.22 -26.39 16.36
N ASP A 111 -16.87 -25.35 16.87
CA ASP A 111 -17.64 -25.40 18.12
C ASP A 111 -18.77 -26.44 18.05
N ARG A 112 -19.50 -26.49 16.92
CA ARG A 112 -20.54 -27.49 16.70
C ARG A 112 -19.97 -28.90 16.64
N PHE A 113 -18.81 -29.06 16.02
CA PHE A 113 -18.14 -30.35 15.94
C PHE A 113 -17.67 -30.82 17.30
N GLU A 114 -17.07 -29.93 18.10
CA GLU A 114 -16.66 -30.21 19.48
C GLU A 114 -17.87 -30.59 20.35
N ALA A 115 -18.97 -29.84 20.26
CA ALA A 115 -20.20 -30.16 20.97
C ALA A 115 -20.77 -31.54 20.56
N SER A 116 -20.67 -31.91 19.28
CA SER A 116 -21.08 -33.23 18.81
C SER A 116 -20.16 -34.34 19.33
N LEU A 117 -18.84 -34.11 19.36
CA LEU A 117 -17.87 -35.05 19.91
C LEU A 117 -18.11 -35.31 21.39
N LEU A 118 -18.40 -34.27 22.17
CA LEU A 118 -18.72 -34.40 23.60
C LEU A 118 -19.97 -35.28 23.81
N LYS A 119 -21.05 -35.05 23.04
CA LYS A 119 -22.26 -35.88 23.10
C LYS A 119 -22.00 -37.34 22.68
N MET A 120 -21.15 -37.56 21.69
CA MET A 120 -20.77 -38.90 21.27
C MET A 120 -19.94 -39.59 22.37
N ALA A 121 -19.00 -38.90 23.00
CA ALA A 121 -18.22 -39.42 24.11
C ALA A 121 -19.11 -39.82 25.29
N GLU A 122 -20.10 -38.98 25.64
CA GLU A 122 -21.11 -39.29 26.65
C GLU A 122 -21.90 -40.55 26.29
N SER A 123 -22.39 -40.63 25.05
CA SER A 123 -23.14 -41.80 24.56
C SER A 123 -22.32 -43.09 24.60
N VAL A 124 -21.04 -43.03 24.20
CA VAL A 124 -20.11 -44.17 24.28
C VAL A 124 -19.85 -44.57 25.72
N SER A 125 -19.71 -43.61 26.64
CA SER A 125 -19.55 -43.88 28.07
C SER A 125 -20.76 -44.63 28.63
N HIS A 126 -21.99 -44.20 28.30
CA HIS A 126 -23.20 -44.92 28.68
C HIS A 126 -23.25 -46.35 28.12
N LEU A 127 -22.87 -46.54 26.86
CA LEU A 127 -22.81 -47.87 26.25
C LEU A 127 -21.77 -48.77 26.93
N ALA A 128 -20.59 -48.24 27.26
CA ALA A 128 -19.56 -48.97 27.99
C ALA A 128 -20.04 -49.36 29.38
N ASN A 129 -20.67 -48.44 30.12
CA ASN A 129 -21.24 -48.75 31.43
C ASN A 129 -22.32 -49.83 31.34
N ASN A 130 -23.24 -49.73 30.37
CA ASN A 130 -24.27 -50.75 30.16
C ASN A 130 -23.68 -52.12 29.83
N ARG A 131 -22.65 -52.16 28.98
CA ARG A 131 -21.92 -53.39 28.66
C ARG A 131 -21.32 -54.01 29.92
N ASP A 132 -20.67 -53.20 30.75
CA ASP A 132 -19.98 -53.69 31.95
C ASP A 132 -20.98 -54.20 33.00
N VAL A 133 -22.13 -53.54 33.14
CA VAL A 133 -23.25 -54.01 33.98
C VAL A 133 -23.77 -55.36 33.48
N LEU A 134 -24.05 -55.49 32.16
CA LEU A 134 -24.54 -56.74 31.57
C LEU A 134 -23.53 -57.87 31.72
N MET A 135 -22.24 -57.62 31.46
CA MET A 135 -21.19 -58.61 31.68
C MET A 135 -21.10 -59.03 33.15
N GLY A 136 -21.19 -58.07 34.07
CA GLY A 136 -21.24 -58.33 35.51
C GLY A 136 -22.42 -59.21 35.90
N GLN A 137 -23.59 -58.99 35.32
CA GLN A 137 -24.78 -59.83 35.52
C GLN A 137 -24.59 -61.22 34.94
N MET A 138 -24.10 -61.36 33.71
CA MET A 138 -23.83 -62.66 33.06
C MET A 138 -22.86 -63.52 33.88
N MET A 139 -21.82 -62.92 34.45
CA MET A 139 -20.88 -63.64 35.32
C MET A 139 -21.51 -64.15 36.62
N ARG A 140 -22.60 -63.52 37.07
CA ARG A 140 -23.35 -63.88 38.29
C ARG A 140 -24.51 -64.84 38.01
N GLN A 141 -24.77 -65.24 36.77
CA GLN A 141 -25.87 -66.15 36.44
C GLN A 141 -25.62 -67.56 37.00
N SER A 142 -26.66 -68.12 37.60
CA SER A 142 -26.70 -69.53 38.02
C SER A 142 -26.50 -70.43 36.80
N LYS A 143 -25.68 -71.45 36.92
CA LYS A 143 -25.47 -72.46 35.88
C LYS A 143 -26.09 -73.77 36.32
N TRP A 144 -26.79 -74.48 35.46
CA TRP A 144 -27.28 -75.83 35.77
C TRP A 144 -26.50 -76.86 34.98
N HIS A 145 -26.33 -78.04 35.56
CA HIS A 145 -25.73 -79.18 34.88
C HIS A 145 -26.35 -80.47 35.41
N ILE A 146 -26.44 -81.48 34.55
CA ILE A 146 -26.92 -82.81 34.94
C ILE A 146 -25.73 -83.57 35.55
N LYS A 147 -25.95 -84.17 36.72
CA LYS A 147 -24.97 -85.03 37.39
C LYS A 147 -25.61 -86.38 37.67
N GLN A 148 -24.89 -87.45 37.35
CA GLN A 148 -25.31 -88.81 37.69
C GLN A 148 -24.99 -89.10 39.16
N VAL A 149 -25.99 -89.57 39.91
CA VAL A 149 -25.85 -89.99 41.31
C VAL A 149 -26.44 -91.39 41.42
N GLY A 150 -25.58 -92.41 41.42
CA GLY A 150 -25.98 -93.80 41.21
C GLY A 150 -26.50 -94.01 39.78
N GLU A 151 -27.66 -94.65 39.63
CA GLU A 151 -28.32 -94.88 38.33
C GLU A 151 -29.26 -93.74 37.90
N LYS A 152 -29.36 -92.65 38.67
CA LYS A 152 -30.29 -91.54 38.39
C LYS A 152 -29.56 -90.31 37.89
N GLU A 153 -30.15 -89.66 36.89
CA GLU A 153 -29.75 -88.31 36.47
C GLU A 153 -30.43 -87.27 37.35
N VAL A 154 -29.62 -86.39 37.95
CA VAL A 154 -30.10 -85.32 38.82
C VAL A 154 -29.67 -83.98 38.24
N LEU A 155 -30.63 -83.05 38.11
CA LEU A 155 -30.37 -81.68 37.73
C LEU A 155 -29.79 -80.92 38.93
N VAL A 156 -28.57 -80.40 38.80
CA VAL A 156 -27.87 -79.67 39.86
C VAL A 156 -27.70 -78.22 39.44
N LEU A 157 -28.11 -77.30 40.31
CA LEU A 157 -27.86 -75.88 40.16
C LEU A 157 -26.53 -75.52 40.83
N SER A 158 -25.62 -74.95 40.04
CA SER A 158 -24.32 -74.45 40.46
C SER A 158 -24.30 -72.92 40.45
N LYS A 159 -23.67 -72.32 41.47
CA LYS A 159 -23.63 -70.86 41.69
C LYS A 159 -25.03 -70.21 41.78
N PRO A 160 -25.91 -70.67 42.69
CA PRO A 160 -27.22 -70.06 42.84
C PRO A 160 -27.09 -68.58 43.24
N ILE A 161 -27.81 -67.71 42.54
CA ILE A 161 -27.98 -66.31 42.93
C ILE A 161 -28.64 -66.30 44.32
N LYS A 162 -27.95 -65.78 45.33
CA LYS A 162 -28.50 -65.58 46.68
C LYS A 162 -29.20 -64.22 46.69
N ASN A 163 -30.48 -64.20 47.07
CA ASN A 163 -31.23 -62.96 47.34
C ASN A 163 -30.74 -62.29 48.61
#